data_AF-A0ABD6S7T5-F1
#
_entry.id   AF-A0ABD6S7T5-F1
#
_cell.length_a   1.000
_cell.length_b   1.000
_cell.length_c   1.000
_cell.angle_alpha   90.00
_cell.angle_beta   90.00
_cell.angle_gamma   90.00
#
_symmetry.space_group_name_H-M   'P 1'
#
loop_
_entity.id
_entity.type
_entity.pdbx_description
1 polymer ?
#
loop_
_entity_poly.entity_id
_entity_poly.type
_entity_poly.pdbx_seq_one_letter_code
_entity_poly.pdbx_strand_id
1 'polypeptide(L)'
;METCIALGYTEIPALVDSTIPPQLIKFYEAITNNIKEYSFPEKLSHANFLKRTQTNLTNDMVENILNWRSGEYLKAQYIDQMKNDYPDIYRQVDTKKLSIEQGFKKLEKEIEKAEKELEKAEAGMSEDDIDEKLREDGKDELTELQVETQQQTVGDRKILDRMVRKSIEIRDLHCQCCGFGKGEEDFMGAFEVHHIIPVQYGGSDDKYNLILLCKNCHKLVHDYERGEFIPSQATFDKYDLVKRIVVLGNMLKRMRGKAFDWLRKNRDDLWNLVDNGKLSVGKALLKAEVDLKGESYFEPTPYDKFKGATGDLDLGIAMNDELGVIEWTVEDEEQNEEIMSYGKLS
;
A
#
# COMPACT_ATOMS: atom_id res chain seq x y z
N MET A 1 38.02 19.45 15.20
CA MET A 1 39.47 19.20 15.37
C MET A 1 39.72 17.98 16.25
N GLU A 2 39.16 17.94 17.47
CA GLU A 2 39.29 16.81 18.40
C GLU A 2 38.85 15.46 17.79
N THR A 3 37.73 15.42 17.06
CA THR A 3 37.26 14.22 16.35
C THR A 3 38.26 13.71 15.31
N CYS A 4 38.91 14.62 14.57
CA CYS A 4 39.91 14.25 13.56
C CYS A 4 41.16 13.65 14.22
N ILE A 5 41.60 14.22 15.35
CA ILE A 5 42.70 13.69 16.16
C ILE A 5 42.35 12.30 16.70
N ALA A 6 41.14 12.12 17.22
CA ALA A 6 40.65 10.85 17.73
C ALA A 6 40.57 9.75 16.66
N LEU A 7 40.28 10.14 15.41
CA LEU A 7 40.28 9.26 14.24
C LEU A 7 41.69 9.05 13.62
N GLY A 8 42.74 9.64 14.20
CA GLY A 8 44.13 9.46 13.78
C GLY A 8 44.57 10.30 12.58
N TYR A 9 43.79 11.31 12.18
CA TYR A 9 44.17 12.22 11.10
C TYR A 9 45.24 13.21 11.56
N THR A 10 46.30 13.36 10.76
CA THR A 10 47.42 14.29 10.99
C THR A 10 47.29 15.61 10.22
N GLU A 11 46.36 15.67 9.28
CA GLU A 11 46.08 16.85 8.45
C GLU A 11 44.56 17.05 8.31
N ILE A 12 44.14 18.31 8.24
CA ILE A 12 42.74 18.68 8.02
C ILE A 12 42.67 19.75 6.91
N PRO A 13 41.68 19.65 6.00
CA PRO A 13 41.43 20.72 5.05
C PRO A 13 40.95 21.97 5.81
N ALA A 14 41.63 23.10 5.59
CA ALA A 14 41.31 24.38 6.21
C ALA A 14 41.25 25.47 5.16
N LEU A 15 40.25 26.35 5.26
CA LEU A 15 40.17 27.56 4.45
C LEU A 15 40.88 28.68 5.21
N VAL A 16 41.93 29.24 4.62
CA VAL A 16 42.70 30.33 5.20
C VAL A 16 42.30 31.64 4.53
N ASP A 17 41.54 32.46 5.25
CA ASP A 17 41.16 33.79 4.80
C ASP A 17 41.98 34.86 5.54
N SER A 18 42.92 35.49 4.83
CA SER A 18 43.78 36.55 5.36
C SER A 18 43.15 37.95 5.29
N THR A 19 41.95 38.08 4.73
CA THR A 19 41.27 39.36 4.53
C THR A 19 40.44 39.79 5.73
N ILE A 20 40.19 38.88 6.68
CA ILE A 20 39.35 39.13 7.87
C ILE A 20 40.20 39.78 8.98
N PRO A 21 39.83 41.00 9.45
CA PRO A 21 40.50 41.65 10.58
C PRO A 21 40.39 40.84 11.88
N PRO A 22 41.45 40.77 12.73
CA PRO A 22 41.44 40.00 13.97
C PRO A 22 40.31 40.36 14.94
N GLN A 23 39.84 41.61 14.92
CA GLN A 23 38.75 42.09 15.77
C GLN A 23 37.40 41.46 15.40
N LEU A 24 37.22 41.06 14.12
CA LEU A 24 36.00 40.42 13.64
C LEU A 24 35.97 38.92 13.93
N ILE A 25 37.10 38.29 14.27
CA ILE A 25 37.18 36.84 14.55
C ILE A 25 36.19 36.45 15.66
N LYS A 26 36.08 37.23 16.74
CA LYS A 26 35.12 36.94 17.83
C LYS A 26 33.66 37.04 17.41
N PHE A 27 33.35 37.90 16.44
CA PHE A 27 32.00 37.99 15.88
C PHE A 27 31.71 36.81 14.96
N TYR A 28 32.65 36.44 14.09
CA TYR A 28 32.53 35.25 13.25
C TYR A 28 32.42 33.97 14.08
N GLU A 29 33.23 33.82 15.12
CA GLU A 29 33.13 32.72 16.09
C GLU A 29 31.74 32.65 16.72
N ALA A 30 31.18 33.79 17.15
CA ALA A 30 29.81 33.84 17.66
C ALA A 30 28.77 33.49 16.59
N ILE A 31 28.95 33.91 15.34
CA ILE A 31 28.04 33.58 14.22
C ILE A 31 28.11 32.09 13.88
N THR A 32 29.31 31.52 13.76
CA THR A 32 29.53 30.10 13.42
C THR A 32 29.12 29.17 14.56
N ASN A 33 29.24 29.62 15.81
CA ASN A 33 28.79 28.85 16.97
C ASN A 33 27.30 29.03 17.27
N ASN A 34 26.65 30.03 16.65
CA ASN A 34 25.20 30.25 16.74
C ASN A 34 24.46 29.64 15.53
N ILE A 35 25.02 28.57 14.95
CA ILE A 35 24.29 27.72 14.01
C ILE A 35 23.13 27.10 14.78
N LYS A 36 21.92 27.53 14.44
CA LYS A 36 20.71 26.95 14.99
C LYS A 36 20.64 25.49 14.56
N GLU A 37 20.34 24.61 15.50
CA GLU A 37 20.01 23.23 15.15
C GLU A 37 18.84 23.24 14.16
N TYR A 38 18.97 22.48 13.08
CA TYR A 38 17.86 22.25 12.16
C TYR A 38 16.63 21.77 12.94
N SER A 39 15.51 22.43 12.69
CA SER A 39 14.20 22.03 13.20
C SER A 39 13.80 20.65 12.66
N PHE A 40 12.84 20.02 13.33
CA PHE A 40 12.28 18.75 12.88
C PHE A 40 11.84 18.77 11.39
N PRO A 41 11.07 19.75 10.91
CA PRO A 41 10.67 19.81 9.50
C PRO A 41 11.84 20.05 8.54
N GLU A 42 12.84 20.85 8.93
CA GLU A 42 14.04 21.08 8.09
C GLU A 42 14.85 19.79 7.94
N LYS A 43 15.05 19.06 9.05
CA LYS A 43 15.74 17.75 9.02
C LYS A 43 14.97 16.75 8.18
N LEU A 44 13.64 16.66 8.36
CA LEU A 44 12.81 15.74 7.60
C LEU A 44 12.77 16.08 6.11
N SER A 45 12.68 17.36 5.76
CA SER A 45 12.75 17.82 4.37
C SER A 45 14.11 17.49 3.74
N HIS A 46 15.20 17.63 4.48
CA HIS A 46 16.54 17.26 4.00
C HIS A 46 16.68 15.74 3.87
N ALA A 47 16.13 14.98 4.80
CA ALA A 47 16.08 13.51 4.76
C ALA A 47 15.39 12.98 3.50
N ASN A 48 14.20 13.52 3.21
CA ASN A 48 13.43 13.17 2.02
C ASN A 48 14.17 13.59 0.73
N PHE A 49 14.82 14.76 0.74
CA PHE A 49 15.65 15.22 -0.37
C PHE A 49 16.85 14.28 -0.65
N LEU A 50 17.57 13.84 0.39
CA LEU A 50 18.69 12.90 0.26
C LEU A 50 18.21 11.58 -0.32
N LYS A 51 17.09 11.04 0.16
CA LYS A 51 16.50 9.80 -0.40
C LYS A 51 16.08 9.93 -1.85
N ARG A 52 15.47 11.05 -2.23
CA ARG A 52 15.03 11.29 -3.61
C ARG A 52 16.20 11.45 -4.58
N THR A 53 17.27 12.13 -4.15
CA THR A 53 18.43 12.41 -5.00
C THR A 53 19.47 11.29 -5.03
N GLN A 54 19.52 10.46 -3.98
CA GLN A 54 20.47 9.37 -3.83
C GLN A 54 19.74 8.08 -3.48
N THR A 55 19.25 7.38 -4.51
CA THR A 55 18.47 6.13 -4.38
C THR A 55 19.20 4.99 -3.66
N ASN A 56 20.53 5.01 -3.66
CA ASN A 56 21.37 4.00 -3.00
C ASN A 56 21.54 4.25 -1.49
N LEU A 57 21.08 5.39 -0.97
CA LEU A 57 21.24 5.70 0.45
C LEU A 57 20.22 4.90 1.27
N THR A 58 20.67 4.11 2.24
CA THR A 58 19.77 3.36 3.13
C THR A 58 19.14 4.29 4.17
N ASN A 59 18.04 3.86 4.82
CA ASN A 59 17.43 4.66 5.88
C ASN A 59 18.42 4.92 7.04
N ASP A 60 19.21 3.91 7.40
CA ASP A 60 20.24 4.02 8.43
C ASP A 60 21.32 5.05 8.05
N MET A 61 21.71 5.12 6.76
CA MET A 61 22.64 6.16 6.29
C MET A 61 22.05 7.57 6.40
N VAL A 62 20.75 7.75 6.09
CA VAL A 62 20.07 9.05 6.26
C VAL A 62 20.01 9.43 7.73
N GLU A 63 19.66 8.47 8.60
CA GLU A 63 19.58 8.66 10.04
C GLU A 63 20.95 9.08 10.60
N ASN A 64 22.02 8.41 10.20
CA ASN A 64 23.39 8.76 10.56
C ASN A 64 23.78 10.18 10.09
N ILE A 65 23.43 10.56 8.85
CA ILE A 65 23.71 11.90 8.32
C ILE A 65 23.00 13.00 9.13
N LEU A 66 21.78 12.74 9.58
CA LEU A 66 20.94 13.71 10.30
C LEU A 66 21.07 13.64 11.83
N ASN A 67 21.93 12.73 12.30
CA ASN A 67 22.12 12.42 13.71
C ASN A 67 20.80 12.01 14.40
N TRP A 68 20.03 11.18 13.71
CA TRP A 68 18.83 10.48 14.18
C TRP A 68 19.19 9.06 14.62
N ARG A 69 18.40 8.51 15.55
CA ARG A 69 18.55 7.11 15.98
C ARG A 69 17.96 6.17 14.94
N SER A 70 18.41 4.92 14.97
CA SER A 70 17.93 3.88 14.07
C SER A 70 16.40 3.76 14.11
N GLY A 71 15.76 3.85 12.95
CA GLY A 71 14.31 3.82 12.78
C GLY A 71 13.56 5.14 13.05
N GLU A 72 14.23 6.21 13.47
CA GLU A 72 13.58 7.52 13.68
C GLU A 72 13.17 8.18 12.36
N TYR A 73 13.82 7.87 11.23
CA TYR A 73 13.45 8.45 9.93
C TYR A 73 12.02 8.08 9.52
N LEU A 74 11.68 6.79 9.60
CA LEU A 74 10.35 6.30 9.27
C LEU A 74 9.28 6.83 10.24
N LYS A 75 9.61 6.92 11.53
CA LYS A 75 8.73 7.48 12.55
C LYS A 75 8.49 8.98 12.33
N ALA A 76 9.51 9.72 11.93
CA ALA A 76 9.40 11.13 11.58
C ALA A 76 8.50 11.35 10.36
N GLN A 77 8.65 10.52 9.31
CA GLN A 77 7.77 10.55 8.14
C GLN A 77 6.30 10.29 8.53
N TYR A 78 6.07 9.31 9.41
CA TYR A 78 4.74 8.98 9.89
C TYR A 78 4.08 10.13 10.66
N ILE A 79 4.84 10.79 11.55
CA ILE A 79 4.36 11.96 12.31
C ILE A 79 4.04 13.13 11.39
N ASP A 80 4.83 13.38 10.34
CA ASP A 80 4.56 14.44 9.37
C ASP A 80 3.35 14.15 8.49
N GLN A 81 3.14 12.89 8.11
CA GLN A 81 1.95 12.49 7.34
C GLN A 81 0.65 12.76 8.13
N MET A 82 0.64 12.49 9.43
CA MET A 82 -0.53 12.64 10.29
C MET A 82 -0.68 14.06 10.89
N LYS A 83 0.14 15.04 10.44
CA LYS A 83 0.19 16.38 11.05
C LYS A 83 -1.12 17.17 10.95
N ASN A 84 -1.96 16.88 9.96
CA ASN A 84 -3.24 17.56 9.78
C ASN A 84 -4.30 17.02 10.75
N ASP A 85 -4.26 15.71 11.03
CA ASP A 85 -5.23 15.04 11.91
C ASP A 85 -4.82 15.16 13.39
N TYR A 86 -3.50 15.16 13.68
CA TYR A 86 -2.94 15.26 15.02
C TYR A 86 -1.89 16.38 15.15
N PRO A 87 -2.28 17.65 14.91
CA PRO A 87 -1.34 18.79 14.86
C PRO A 87 -0.62 19.04 16.18
N ASP A 88 -1.24 18.72 17.32
CA ASP A 88 -0.62 18.91 18.63
C ASP A 88 0.54 17.96 18.89
N ILE A 89 0.49 16.73 18.36
CA ILE A 89 1.58 15.76 18.49
C ILE A 89 2.75 16.19 17.61
N TYR A 90 2.46 16.58 16.36
CA TYR A 90 3.47 17.15 15.46
C TYR A 90 4.18 18.34 16.09
N ARG A 91 3.43 19.32 16.61
CA ARG A 91 3.99 20.50 17.28
C ARG A 91 4.82 20.16 18.51
N GLN A 92 4.44 19.13 19.27
CA GLN A 92 5.23 18.68 20.42
C GLN A 92 6.59 18.08 20.01
N VAL A 93 6.65 17.39 18.87
CA VAL A 93 7.90 16.86 18.31
C VAL A 93 8.76 17.98 17.73
N ASP A 94 8.15 18.89 16.96
CA ASP A 94 8.84 20.05 16.38
C ASP A 94 9.46 20.98 17.44
N THR A 95 8.71 21.25 18.52
CA THR A 95 9.20 22.04 19.66
C THR A 95 10.12 21.26 20.61
N LYS A 96 10.50 20.02 20.27
CA LYS A 96 11.34 19.11 21.07
C LYS A 96 10.79 18.79 22.47
N LYS A 97 9.49 19.01 22.71
CA LYS A 97 8.81 18.58 23.94
C LYS A 97 8.68 17.06 24.00
N LEU A 98 8.57 16.41 22.85
CA LEU A 98 8.64 14.96 22.70
C LEU A 98 9.79 14.62 21.76
N SER A 99 10.49 13.53 22.06
CA SER A 99 11.37 12.90 21.05
C SER A 99 10.53 12.26 19.94
N ILE A 100 11.14 12.00 18.78
CA ILE A 100 10.46 11.35 17.63
C ILE A 100 9.82 10.02 18.07
N GLU A 101 10.54 9.23 18.87
CA GLU A 101 10.04 7.99 19.46
C GLU A 101 8.77 8.19 20.32
N GLN A 102 8.79 9.19 21.19
CA GLN A 102 7.67 9.47 22.09
C GLN A 102 6.48 10.05 21.35
N GLY A 103 6.73 10.91 20.36
CA GLY A 103 5.70 11.45 19.47
C GLY A 103 5.02 10.34 18.69
N PHE A 104 5.78 9.38 18.16
CA PHE A 104 5.28 8.23 17.44
C PHE A 104 4.38 7.35 18.32
N LYS A 105 4.86 6.94 19.50
CA LYS A 105 4.05 6.13 20.44
C LYS A 105 2.77 6.83 20.90
N LYS A 106 2.85 8.14 21.11
CA LYS A 106 1.68 8.94 21.48
C LYS A 106 0.68 9.03 20.32
N LEU A 107 1.17 9.19 19.10
CA LEU A 107 0.36 9.21 17.89
C LEU A 107 -0.35 7.88 17.67
N GLU A 108 0.36 6.75 17.80
CA GLU A 108 -0.25 5.41 17.72
C GLU A 108 -1.36 5.22 18.76
N LYS A 109 -1.12 5.63 20.01
CA LYS A 109 -2.11 5.52 21.08
C LYS A 109 -3.35 6.37 20.85
N GLU A 110 -3.20 7.58 20.30
CA GLU A 110 -4.35 8.46 20.00
C GLU A 110 -5.12 7.99 18.76
N ILE A 111 -4.44 7.37 17.80
CA ILE A 111 -5.10 6.72 16.65
C ILE A 111 -5.89 5.50 17.10
N GLU A 112 -5.29 4.62 17.91
CA GLU A 112 -5.94 3.41 18.44
C GLU A 112 -7.18 3.78 19.28
N LYS A 113 -7.11 4.85 20.07
CA LYS A 113 -8.27 5.36 20.81
C LYS A 113 -9.36 5.86 19.88
N ALA A 114 -9.01 6.65 18.85
CA ALA A 114 -9.97 7.17 17.89
C ALA A 114 -10.66 6.04 17.12
N GLU A 115 -9.91 4.99 16.74
CA GLU A 115 -10.44 3.78 16.09
C GLU A 115 -11.41 3.05 17.03
N LYS A 116 -11.05 2.86 18.30
CA LYS A 116 -11.94 2.25 19.31
C LYS A 116 -13.17 3.10 19.61
N GLU A 117 -13.06 4.42 19.60
CA GLU A 117 -14.20 5.32 19.78
C GLU A 117 -15.14 5.31 18.56
N LEU A 118 -14.59 5.19 17.35
CA LEU A 118 -15.36 5.00 16.13
C LEU A 118 -16.09 3.65 16.16
N GLU A 119 -15.40 2.57 16.54
CA GLU A 119 -15.98 1.22 16.68
C GLU A 119 -17.08 1.19 17.75
N LYS A 120 -16.89 1.89 18.88
CA LYS A 120 -17.93 2.10 19.90
C LYS A 120 -19.14 2.87 19.38
N ALA A 121 -18.91 3.90 18.54
CA ALA A 121 -19.98 4.69 17.94
C ALA A 121 -20.76 3.91 16.87
N GLU A 122 -20.08 3.02 16.14
CA GLU A 122 -20.68 2.14 15.13
C GLU A 122 -21.42 0.94 15.74
N ALA A 123 -21.00 0.44 16.90
CA ALA A 123 -21.58 -0.74 17.54
C ALA A 123 -22.84 -0.50 18.40
N GLY A 124 -23.11 0.74 18.86
CA GLY A 124 -24.37 1.08 19.53
C GLY A 124 -24.73 0.28 20.80
N MET A 125 -23.77 -0.25 21.54
CA MET A 125 -23.98 -1.08 22.76
C MET A 125 -23.75 -0.29 24.07
N SER A 126 -24.49 -0.65 25.13
CA SER A 126 -24.48 0.03 26.44
C SER A 126 -23.32 -0.38 27.36
N GLU A 127 -22.95 0.52 28.28
CA GLU A 127 -21.82 0.40 29.23
C GLU A 127 -21.81 -0.90 30.07
N ASP A 128 -22.98 -1.48 30.35
CA ASP A 128 -23.11 -2.61 31.28
C ASP A 128 -22.61 -3.95 30.71
N ASP A 129 -22.59 -4.14 29.39
CA ASP A 129 -22.12 -5.39 28.76
C ASP A 129 -20.57 -5.50 28.73
N ILE A 130 -19.89 -4.43 29.15
CA ILE A 130 -18.44 -4.26 28.98
C ILE A 130 -17.67 -4.72 30.23
N ASP A 131 -18.21 -4.56 31.45
CA ASP A 131 -17.51 -4.94 32.70
C ASP A 131 -17.33 -6.46 32.85
N GLU A 132 -18.15 -7.25 32.17
CA GLU A 132 -18.04 -8.71 32.16
C GLU A 132 -16.94 -9.19 31.21
N LYS A 133 -16.77 -8.56 30.04
CA LYS A 133 -15.66 -8.88 29.10
C LYS A 133 -14.30 -8.36 29.56
N LEU A 134 -14.26 -7.28 30.33
CA LEU A 134 -13.00 -6.68 30.83
C LEU A 134 -12.30 -7.53 31.90
N ARG A 135 -12.97 -8.53 32.48
CA ARG A 135 -12.40 -9.36 33.57
C ARG A 135 -11.65 -10.60 33.10
N GLU A 136 -11.75 -10.99 31.81
CA GLU A 136 -11.17 -12.25 31.35
C GLU A 136 -9.81 -12.12 30.60
N ASP A 137 -9.53 -11.02 29.89
CA ASP A 137 -8.34 -10.95 29.01
C ASP A 137 -7.17 -10.14 29.59
N GLY A 138 -6.75 -10.52 30.79
CA GLY A 138 -5.50 -10.06 31.41
C GLY A 138 -4.31 -10.97 31.08
N LYS A 139 -3.86 -11.06 29.82
CA LYS A 139 -2.54 -11.62 29.50
C LYS A 139 -1.81 -10.86 28.38
N ASP A 140 -0.52 -10.72 28.66
CA ASP A 140 0.55 -10.03 27.96
C ASP A 140 0.94 -10.78 26.68
N GLU A 141 0.47 -10.32 25.50
CA GLU A 141 0.82 -10.91 24.19
C GLU A 141 1.82 -10.03 23.42
N LEU A 142 3.03 -9.93 23.95
CA LEU A 142 4.19 -9.34 23.26
C LEU A 142 5.19 -10.39 22.75
N THR A 143 4.77 -11.66 22.65
CA THR A 143 5.69 -12.77 22.37
C THR A 143 5.31 -13.72 21.24
N GLU A 144 4.36 -13.37 20.37
CA GLU A 144 4.05 -14.17 19.17
C GLU A 144 3.70 -13.28 17.96
N LEU A 145 4.66 -12.50 17.47
CA LEU A 145 4.63 -12.00 16.09
C LEU A 145 5.05 -13.13 15.14
N GLN A 146 4.27 -14.20 15.14
CA GLN A 146 4.13 -15.03 13.95
C GLN A 146 3.16 -14.27 13.05
N VAL A 147 3.66 -13.75 11.93
CA VAL A 147 2.80 -13.28 10.85
C VAL A 147 2.17 -14.54 10.25
N GLU A 148 1.20 -15.13 10.94
CA GLU A 148 0.28 -16.06 10.32
C GLU A 148 -0.35 -15.33 9.14
N THR A 149 -0.46 -16.00 7.99
CA THR A 149 -1.12 -15.48 6.80
C THR A 149 -2.53 -15.02 7.18
N GLN A 150 -2.68 -13.72 7.44
CA GLN A 150 -3.98 -13.13 7.73
C GLN A 150 -4.83 -13.27 6.48
N GLN A 151 -5.96 -13.95 6.59
CA GLN A 151 -6.91 -14.12 5.51
C GLN A 151 -8.27 -13.65 6.03
N GLN A 152 -8.79 -12.57 5.45
CA GLN A 152 -10.11 -12.07 5.81
C GLN A 152 -11.19 -13.06 5.40
N THR A 153 -12.40 -12.91 5.95
CA THR A 153 -13.55 -13.71 5.55
C THR A 153 -14.57 -12.87 4.79
N VAL A 154 -15.39 -13.52 3.96
CA VAL A 154 -16.44 -12.85 3.21
C VAL A 154 -17.54 -12.40 4.18
N GLY A 155 -17.71 -11.09 4.35
CA GLY A 155 -18.75 -10.51 5.21
C GLY A 155 -18.21 -9.86 6.49
N ASP A 156 -17.00 -10.20 6.90
CA ASP A 156 -16.24 -9.54 7.98
C ASP A 156 -14.92 -9.01 7.40
N ARG A 157 -15.02 -8.04 6.49
CA ARG A 157 -13.85 -7.40 5.88
C ARG A 157 -13.34 -6.34 6.82
N LYS A 158 -12.14 -6.55 7.37
CA LYS A 158 -11.44 -5.58 8.20
C LYS A 158 -10.60 -4.66 7.32
N ILE A 159 -10.19 -3.52 7.88
CA ILE A 159 -9.14 -2.72 7.24
C ILE A 159 -7.88 -3.58 7.19
N LEU A 160 -7.22 -3.62 6.02
CA LEU A 160 -5.95 -4.34 5.85
C LEU A 160 -4.95 -3.86 6.90
N ASP A 161 -4.22 -4.78 7.51
CA ASP A 161 -3.19 -4.46 8.49
C ASP A 161 -2.25 -3.35 7.95
N ARG A 162 -1.96 -2.36 8.81
CA ARG A 162 -1.21 -1.17 8.43
C ARG A 162 0.20 -1.52 7.93
N MET A 163 0.83 -2.55 8.51
CA MET A 163 2.16 -3.00 8.10
C MET A 163 2.11 -3.73 6.76
N VAL A 164 1.11 -4.58 6.55
CA VAL A 164 0.88 -5.24 5.25
C VAL A 164 0.66 -4.17 4.18
N ARG A 165 -0.28 -3.24 4.38
CA ARG A 165 -0.53 -2.12 3.45
C ARG A 165 0.75 -1.35 3.13
N LYS A 166 1.51 -0.97 4.16
CA LYS A 166 2.75 -0.20 3.99
C LYS A 166 3.81 -0.98 3.21
N SER A 167 3.88 -2.30 3.39
CA SER A 167 4.80 -3.15 2.64
C SER A 167 4.49 -3.14 1.13
N ILE A 168 3.21 -3.09 0.74
CA ILE A 168 2.79 -3.01 -0.66
C ILE A 168 3.08 -1.63 -1.23
N GLU A 169 2.73 -0.59 -0.47
CA GLU A 169 3.03 0.80 -0.80
C GLU A 169 4.52 1.02 -1.10
N ILE A 170 5.41 0.48 -0.26
CA ILE A 170 6.88 0.58 -0.43
C ILE A 170 7.38 -0.28 -1.60
N ARG A 171 6.80 -1.47 -1.82
CA ARG A 171 7.20 -2.36 -2.92
C ARG A 171 6.85 -1.77 -4.28
N ASP A 172 5.64 -1.23 -4.41
CA ASP A 172 5.06 -0.87 -5.70
C ASP A 172 5.28 0.61 -6.04
N LEU A 173 5.27 1.51 -5.05
CA LEU A 173 5.47 2.98 -5.12
C LEU A 173 4.54 3.78 -6.04
N HIS A 174 3.92 3.14 -7.01
CA HIS A 174 3.04 3.73 -8.02
C HIS A 174 2.02 2.70 -8.48
N CYS A 175 1.02 3.14 -9.23
CA CYS A 175 0.07 2.20 -9.83
C CYS A 175 0.79 1.21 -10.75
N GLN A 176 0.59 -0.08 -10.52
CA GLN A 176 1.24 -1.14 -11.29
C GLN A 176 0.65 -1.34 -12.70
N CYS A 177 -0.49 -0.75 -13.01
CA CYS A 177 -1.07 -0.80 -14.37
C CYS A 177 -0.63 0.39 -15.24
N CYS A 178 -0.88 1.62 -14.79
CA CYS A 178 -0.65 2.83 -15.61
C CYS A 178 0.62 3.61 -15.29
N GLY A 179 1.33 3.28 -14.19
CA GLY A 179 2.50 4.03 -13.75
C GLY A 179 2.19 5.40 -13.14
N PHE A 180 0.92 5.75 -12.90
CA PHE A 180 0.56 6.97 -12.19
C PHE A 180 1.24 7.03 -10.81
N GLY A 181 1.87 8.17 -10.52
CA GLY A 181 2.69 8.42 -9.33
C GLY A 181 4.12 7.90 -9.39
N LYS A 182 4.59 7.40 -10.54
CA LYS A 182 5.99 6.98 -10.70
C LYS A 182 6.93 8.16 -10.48
N GLY A 183 7.78 8.06 -9.45
CA GLY A 183 8.74 9.09 -9.07
C GLY A 183 8.17 10.20 -8.17
N GLU A 184 6.90 10.12 -7.78
CA GLU A 184 6.16 11.17 -7.08
C GLU A 184 5.53 10.62 -5.79
N GLU A 185 6.17 10.87 -4.64
CA GLU A 185 5.76 10.35 -3.32
C GLU A 185 4.43 10.95 -2.83
N ASP A 186 4.05 12.13 -3.34
CA ASP A 186 2.82 12.83 -2.95
C ASP A 186 1.55 12.02 -3.28
N PHE A 187 1.64 11.06 -4.21
CA PHE A 187 0.51 10.22 -4.61
C PHE A 187 0.33 8.95 -3.75
N MET A 188 1.19 8.67 -2.78
CA MET A 188 1.16 7.43 -2.00
C MET A 188 -0.18 7.19 -1.26
N GLY A 189 -0.88 8.26 -0.85
CA GLY A 189 -2.21 8.17 -0.24
C GLY A 189 -3.39 8.03 -1.23
N ALA A 190 -3.14 8.16 -2.54
CA ALA A 190 -4.16 8.12 -3.58
C ALA A 190 -4.40 6.72 -4.15
N PHE A 191 -3.58 5.74 -3.78
CA PHE A 191 -3.66 4.36 -4.26
C PHE A 191 -4.50 3.45 -3.36
N GLU A 192 -4.94 2.36 -3.97
CA GLU A 192 -5.69 1.29 -3.33
C GLU A 192 -4.87 0.00 -3.44
N VAL A 193 -4.77 -0.73 -2.31
CA VAL A 193 -4.20 -2.08 -2.31
C VAL A 193 -5.31 -3.03 -2.75
N HIS A 194 -5.04 -3.74 -3.85
CA HIS A 194 -5.97 -4.64 -4.50
C HIS A 194 -5.53 -6.09 -4.31
N HIS A 195 -6.45 -6.96 -3.92
CA HIS A 195 -6.24 -8.41 -3.94
C HIS A 195 -6.29 -8.91 -5.38
N ILE A 196 -5.18 -9.45 -5.89
CA ILE A 196 -5.11 -10.06 -7.21
C ILE A 196 -6.08 -11.24 -7.28
N ILE A 197 -6.07 -12.10 -6.27
CA ILE A 197 -7.10 -13.10 -6.01
C ILE A 197 -7.95 -12.61 -4.85
N PRO A 198 -9.22 -12.27 -5.07
CA PRO A 198 -10.12 -11.82 -4.02
C PRO A 198 -10.33 -12.84 -2.92
N VAL A 199 -10.59 -12.35 -1.70
CA VAL A 199 -10.96 -13.15 -0.52
C VAL A 199 -12.06 -14.18 -0.80
N GLN A 200 -13.06 -13.80 -1.61
CA GLN A 200 -14.17 -14.70 -1.96
C GLN A 200 -13.76 -15.95 -2.75
N TYR A 201 -12.55 -15.96 -3.33
CA TYR A 201 -11.97 -17.09 -4.04
C TYR A 201 -10.82 -17.74 -3.27
N GLY A 202 -10.66 -17.42 -1.98
CA GLY A 202 -9.60 -17.97 -1.14
C GLY A 202 -8.29 -17.19 -1.19
N GLY A 203 -8.33 -15.91 -1.59
CA GLY A 203 -7.16 -15.03 -1.51
C GLY A 203 -6.88 -14.54 -0.09
N SER A 204 -5.60 -14.53 0.27
CA SER A 204 -5.04 -14.04 1.53
C SER A 204 -4.64 -12.57 1.47
N ASP A 205 -4.36 -11.99 2.63
CA ASP A 205 -3.74 -10.67 2.75
C ASP A 205 -2.21 -10.74 2.64
N ASP A 206 -1.65 -11.86 2.16
CA ASP A 206 -0.22 -11.95 1.92
C ASP A 206 0.20 -10.97 0.82
N LYS A 207 1.35 -10.32 0.99
CA LYS A 207 1.90 -9.40 0.01
C LYS A 207 2.02 -9.99 -1.40
N TYR A 208 2.17 -11.30 -1.54
CA TYR A 208 2.25 -11.98 -2.84
C TYR A 208 0.90 -12.12 -3.55
N ASN A 209 -0.21 -11.80 -2.87
CA ASN A 209 -1.56 -11.70 -3.45
C ASN A 209 -2.07 -10.24 -3.54
N LEU A 210 -1.27 -9.27 -3.11
CA LEU A 210 -1.65 -7.85 -3.09
C LEU A 210 -0.89 -7.05 -4.15
N ILE A 211 -1.53 -6.01 -4.70
CA ILE A 211 -0.95 -5.10 -5.70
C ILE A 211 -1.46 -3.67 -5.55
N LEU A 212 -0.62 -2.67 -5.79
CA LEU A 212 -0.98 -1.26 -5.68
C LEU A 212 -1.55 -0.69 -7.00
N LEU A 213 -2.78 -0.18 -6.96
CA LEU A 213 -3.47 0.39 -8.12
C LEU A 213 -4.01 1.80 -7.82
N CYS A 214 -4.10 2.66 -8.85
CA CYS A 214 -4.90 3.88 -8.74
C CYS A 214 -6.39 3.53 -8.87
N LYS A 215 -7.27 4.42 -8.37
CA LYS A 215 -8.73 4.21 -8.40
C LYS A 215 -9.28 3.84 -9.77
N ASN A 216 -8.76 4.47 -10.84
CA ASN A 216 -9.20 4.20 -12.20
C ASN A 216 -8.80 2.79 -12.66
N CYS A 217 -7.54 2.39 -12.45
CA CYS A 217 -7.08 1.06 -12.85
C CYS A 217 -7.73 -0.03 -12.00
N HIS A 218 -7.91 0.21 -10.69
CA HIS A 218 -8.61 -0.72 -9.81
C HIS A 218 -10.06 -0.96 -10.28
N LYS A 219 -10.79 0.13 -10.60
CA LYS A 219 -12.13 0.02 -11.15
C LYS A 219 -12.14 -0.75 -12.47
N LEU A 220 -11.24 -0.41 -13.41
CA LEU A 220 -11.20 -1.03 -14.73
C LEU A 220 -10.89 -2.54 -14.70
N VAL A 221 -10.07 -3.01 -13.76
CA VAL A 221 -9.83 -4.45 -13.55
C VAL A 221 -11.15 -5.17 -13.24
N HIS A 222 -11.93 -4.60 -12.34
CA HIS A 222 -13.23 -5.13 -11.94
C HIS A 222 -14.32 -4.95 -13.00
N ASP A 223 -14.30 -3.85 -13.75
CA ASP A 223 -15.21 -3.65 -14.88
C ASP A 223 -14.94 -4.67 -15.99
N TYR A 224 -13.66 -4.97 -16.26
CA TYR A 224 -13.27 -6.01 -17.22
C TYR A 224 -13.71 -7.40 -16.76
N GLU A 225 -13.50 -7.74 -15.47
CA GLU A 225 -13.97 -9.02 -14.90
C GLU A 225 -15.48 -9.22 -15.12
N ARG A 226 -16.26 -8.15 -14.98
CA ARG A 226 -17.73 -8.20 -15.11
C ARG A 226 -18.25 -8.06 -16.54
N GLY A 227 -17.40 -7.82 -17.53
CA GLY A 227 -17.82 -7.53 -18.91
C GLY A 227 -18.29 -6.09 -19.15
N GLU A 228 -18.24 -5.22 -18.13
CA GLU A 228 -18.61 -3.80 -18.22
C GLU A 228 -17.56 -2.97 -19.00
N PHE A 229 -16.31 -3.46 -19.06
CA PHE A 229 -15.24 -2.89 -19.87
C PHE A 229 -14.61 -3.96 -20.76
N ILE A 230 -14.91 -3.92 -22.05
CA ILE A 230 -14.30 -4.81 -23.05
C ILE A 230 -13.49 -3.94 -24.02
N PRO A 231 -12.14 -3.94 -23.92
CA PRO A 231 -11.32 -3.14 -24.81
C PRO A 231 -11.39 -3.69 -26.24
N SER A 232 -11.53 -2.81 -27.23
CA SER A 232 -11.30 -3.21 -28.63
C SER A 232 -9.85 -3.67 -28.82
N GLN A 233 -9.60 -4.51 -29.83
CA GLN A 233 -8.23 -4.95 -30.14
C GLN A 233 -7.29 -3.75 -30.39
N ALA A 234 -7.79 -2.71 -31.07
CA ALA A 234 -7.02 -1.48 -31.31
C ALA A 234 -6.66 -0.74 -30.00
N THR A 235 -7.59 -0.70 -29.03
CA THR A 235 -7.34 -0.13 -27.70
C THR A 235 -6.32 -0.95 -26.94
N PHE A 236 -6.47 -2.27 -26.97
CA PHE A 236 -5.60 -3.22 -26.29
C PHE A 236 -4.16 -3.15 -26.82
N ASP A 237 -3.98 -3.16 -28.14
CA ASP A 237 -2.65 -3.09 -28.76
C ASP A 237 -1.93 -1.77 -28.43
N LYS A 238 -2.71 -0.67 -28.37
CA LYS A 238 -2.19 0.68 -28.20
C LYS A 238 -1.72 1.01 -26.78
N TYR A 239 -2.39 0.52 -25.74
CA TYR A 239 -2.15 0.98 -24.37
C TYR A 239 -1.67 -0.14 -23.44
N ASP A 240 -0.44 -0.03 -22.95
CA ASP A 240 0.11 -1.03 -22.02
C ASP A 240 -0.63 -1.11 -20.69
N LEU A 241 -1.23 -0.02 -20.23
CA LEU A 241 -2.09 -0.05 -19.05
C LEU A 241 -3.30 -0.98 -19.26
N VAL A 242 -3.84 -1.04 -20.48
CA VAL A 242 -4.98 -1.91 -20.81
C VAL A 242 -4.53 -3.36 -20.84
N LYS A 243 -3.34 -3.65 -21.39
CA LYS A 243 -2.73 -4.99 -21.34
C LYS A 243 -2.58 -5.48 -19.89
N ARG A 244 -2.06 -4.64 -18.99
CA ARG A 244 -1.92 -4.98 -17.56
C ARG A 244 -3.27 -5.16 -16.85
N ILE A 245 -4.28 -4.35 -17.20
CA ILE A 245 -5.66 -4.52 -16.71
C ILE A 245 -6.24 -5.86 -17.16
N VAL A 246 -6.04 -6.23 -18.43
CA VAL A 246 -6.51 -7.52 -18.98
C VAL A 246 -5.85 -8.70 -18.28
N VAL A 247 -4.55 -8.64 -17.97
CA VAL A 247 -3.88 -9.70 -17.21
C VAL A 247 -4.54 -9.92 -15.84
N LEU A 248 -4.69 -8.85 -15.04
CA LEU A 248 -5.36 -8.95 -13.73
C LEU A 248 -6.82 -9.41 -13.88
N GLY A 249 -7.52 -8.84 -14.84
CA GLY A 249 -8.90 -9.17 -15.15
C GLY A 249 -9.11 -10.62 -15.54
N ASN A 250 -8.21 -11.21 -16.34
CA ASN A 250 -8.25 -12.61 -16.73
C ASN A 250 -7.99 -13.53 -15.54
N MET A 251 -7.10 -13.17 -14.62
CA MET A 251 -6.93 -13.92 -13.37
C MET A 251 -8.25 -13.99 -12.59
N LEU A 252 -8.98 -12.87 -12.51
CA LEU A 252 -10.30 -12.82 -11.87
C LEU A 252 -11.36 -13.61 -12.64
N LYS A 253 -11.44 -13.47 -13.98
CA LYS A 253 -12.38 -14.22 -14.83
C LYS A 253 -12.18 -15.73 -14.68
N ARG A 254 -10.94 -16.20 -14.70
CA ARG A 254 -10.61 -17.63 -14.49
C ARG A 254 -11.07 -18.13 -13.12
N MET A 255 -10.91 -17.34 -12.06
CA MET A 255 -11.43 -17.70 -10.73
C MET A 255 -12.95 -17.69 -10.65
N ARG A 256 -13.61 -16.72 -11.29
CA ARG A 256 -15.08 -16.70 -11.42
C ARG A 256 -15.59 -17.94 -12.15
N GLY A 257 -14.96 -18.31 -13.27
CA GLY A 257 -15.30 -19.52 -14.03
C GLY A 257 -15.16 -20.80 -13.19
N LYS A 258 -14.06 -20.93 -12.43
CA LYS A 258 -13.87 -22.05 -11.50
C LYS A 258 -14.93 -22.09 -10.40
N ALA A 259 -15.31 -20.93 -9.86
CA ALA A 259 -16.38 -20.85 -8.87
C ALA A 259 -17.73 -21.30 -9.45
N PHE A 260 -18.06 -20.86 -10.67
CA PHE A 260 -19.28 -21.29 -11.38
C PHE A 260 -19.28 -22.79 -11.63
N ASP A 261 -18.20 -23.34 -12.17
CA ASP A 261 -18.08 -24.78 -12.42
C ASP A 261 -18.18 -25.60 -11.15
N TRP A 262 -17.62 -25.11 -10.04
CA TRP A 262 -17.74 -25.78 -8.75
C TRP A 262 -19.19 -25.75 -8.23
N LEU A 263 -19.86 -24.60 -8.29
CA LEU A 263 -21.25 -24.46 -7.84
C LEU A 263 -22.19 -25.34 -8.67
N ARG A 264 -22.06 -25.35 -10.01
CA ARG A 264 -22.84 -26.20 -10.93
C ARG A 264 -22.63 -27.70 -10.71
N LYS A 265 -21.51 -28.11 -10.13
CA LYS A 265 -21.20 -29.53 -9.89
C LYS A 265 -21.61 -30.00 -8.49
N ASN A 266 -21.55 -29.10 -7.51
CA ASN A 266 -21.65 -29.47 -6.10
C ASN A 266 -22.89 -28.89 -5.39
N ARG A 267 -23.44 -27.76 -5.86
CA ARG A 267 -24.51 -26.99 -5.20
C ARG A 267 -25.43 -26.32 -6.20
N ASP A 268 -26.18 -27.11 -6.96
CA ASP A 268 -27.18 -26.63 -7.94
C ASP A 268 -28.20 -25.65 -7.33
N ASP A 269 -28.57 -25.86 -6.06
CA ASP A 269 -29.45 -24.97 -5.30
C ASP A 269 -28.89 -23.55 -5.18
N LEU A 270 -27.58 -23.43 -4.91
CA LEU A 270 -26.90 -22.13 -4.82
C LEU A 270 -26.55 -21.57 -6.20
N TRP A 271 -26.17 -22.42 -7.15
CA TRP A 271 -25.92 -22.02 -8.54
C TRP A 271 -27.14 -21.32 -9.13
N ASN A 272 -28.33 -21.91 -9.01
CA ASN A 272 -29.56 -21.32 -9.52
C ASN A 272 -29.84 -19.93 -8.94
N LEU A 273 -29.45 -19.66 -7.69
CA LEU A 273 -29.61 -18.33 -7.08
C LEU A 273 -28.59 -17.33 -7.63
N VAL A 274 -27.37 -17.78 -7.92
CA VAL A 274 -26.33 -16.95 -8.54
C VAL A 274 -26.68 -16.61 -9.99
N ASP A 275 -27.08 -17.61 -10.76
CA ASP A 275 -27.48 -17.49 -12.17
C ASP A 275 -28.65 -16.52 -12.36
N ASN A 276 -29.64 -16.58 -11.46
CA ASN A 276 -30.77 -15.64 -11.45
C ASN A 276 -30.44 -14.27 -10.82
N GLY A 277 -29.17 -13.98 -10.50
CA GLY A 277 -28.72 -12.71 -9.92
C GLY A 277 -29.20 -12.43 -8.49
N LYS A 278 -29.79 -13.42 -7.80
CA LYS A 278 -30.34 -13.27 -6.44
C LYS A 278 -29.28 -13.42 -5.35
N LEU A 279 -28.13 -14.01 -5.67
CA LEU A 279 -27.02 -14.25 -4.74
C LEU A 279 -25.70 -13.96 -5.43
N SER A 280 -24.76 -13.27 -4.76
CA SER A 280 -23.41 -13.10 -5.31
C SER A 280 -22.60 -14.39 -5.17
N VAL A 281 -21.63 -14.57 -6.07
CA VAL A 281 -20.72 -15.74 -6.08
C VAL A 281 -20.05 -15.94 -4.73
N GLY A 282 -19.49 -14.87 -4.15
CA GLY A 282 -18.84 -14.96 -2.85
C GLY A 282 -19.76 -15.39 -1.71
N LYS A 283 -21.03 -14.91 -1.70
CA LYS A 283 -22.01 -15.36 -0.69
C LYS A 283 -22.44 -16.81 -0.92
N ALA A 284 -22.49 -17.26 -2.17
CA ALA A 284 -22.77 -18.66 -2.50
C ALA A 284 -21.64 -19.59 -2.03
N LEU A 285 -20.38 -19.24 -2.31
CA LEU A 285 -19.23 -20.01 -1.84
C LEU A 285 -19.15 -20.04 -0.31
N LEU A 286 -19.41 -18.92 0.36
CA LEU A 286 -19.48 -18.85 1.82
C LEU A 286 -20.57 -19.78 2.38
N LYS A 287 -21.79 -19.75 1.81
CA LYS A 287 -22.89 -20.67 2.19
C LYS A 287 -22.61 -22.13 1.86
N ALA A 288 -21.71 -22.38 0.92
CA ALA A 288 -21.25 -23.72 0.59
C ALA A 288 -20.09 -24.19 1.48
N GLU A 289 -19.59 -23.32 2.37
CA GLU A 289 -18.45 -23.57 3.26
C GLU A 289 -17.22 -24.09 2.51
N VAL A 290 -16.99 -23.55 1.29
CA VAL A 290 -15.87 -23.94 0.43
C VAL A 290 -14.85 -22.83 0.31
N ASP A 291 -13.58 -23.21 0.45
CA ASP A 291 -12.43 -22.40 0.05
C ASP A 291 -11.85 -22.97 -1.25
N LEU A 292 -11.86 -22.16 -2.32
CA LEU A 292 -11.36 -22.56 -3.63
C LEU A 292 -9.83 -22.61 -3.71
N LYS A 293 -9.11 -22.12 -2.69
CA LYS A 293 -7.65 -22.01 -2.68
C LYS A 293 -7.13 -21.30 -3.93
N GLY A 294 -7.74 -20.17 -4.27
CA GLY A 294 -7.57 -19.49 -5.55
C GLY A 294 -6.12 -19.16 -5.92
N GLU A 295 -5.28 -18.84 -4.94
CA GLU A 295 -3.86 -18.54 -5.16
C GLU A 295 -3.09 -19.72 -5.77
N SER A 296 -3.45 -20.96 -5.45
CA SER A 296 -2.79 -22.17 -5.97
C SER A 296 -2.93 -22.37 -7.48
N TYR A 297 -3.86 -21.64 -8.14
CA TYR A 297 -3.98 -21.66 -9.59
C TYR A 297 -2.96 -20.73 -10.29
N PHE A 298 -2.22 -19.91 -9.53
CA PHE A 298 -1.33 -18.88 -10.04
C PHE A 298 0.07 -18.97 -9.41
N GLU A 299 0.70 -20.14 -9.54
CA GLU A 299 2.04 -20.43 -9.01
C GLU A 299 3.17 -19.72 -9.80
N PRO A 300 4.26 -19.25 -9.16
CA PRO A 300 4.58 -19.43 -7.73
C PRO A 300 3.77 -18.52 -6.80
N THR A 301 3.37 -17.33 -7.27
CA THR A 301 2.43 -16.46 -6.56
C THR A 301 1.61 -15.63 -7.56
N PRO A 302 0.41 -15.15 -7.19
CA PRO A 302 -0.38 -14.28 -8.06
C PRO A 302 0.38 -13.03 -8.53
N TYR A 303 1.14 -12.40 -7.63
CA TYR A 303 1.96 -11.23 -7.98
C TYR A 303 3.09 -11.58 -8.96
N ASP A 304 3.77 -12.70 -8.78
CA ASP A 304 4.82 -13.15 -9.70
C ASP A 304 4.25 -13.50 -11.08
N LYS A 305 3.04 -14.08 -11.14
CA LYS A 305 2.33 -14.29 -12.41
C LYS A 305 2.05 -12.98 -13.12
N PHE A 306 1.51 -11.99 -12.42
CA PHE A 306 1.28 -10.67 -12.99
C PHE A 306 2.59 -10.03 -13.51
N LYS A 307 3.66 -10.09 -12.73
CA LYS A 307 4.97 -9.54 -13.13
C LYS A 307 5.60 -10.29 -14.30
N GLY A 308 5.50 -11.62 -14.31
CA GLY A 308 5.98 -12.45 -15.42
C GLY A 308 5.23 -12.14 -16.72
N ALA A 309 3.90 -12.03 -16.67
CA ALA A 309 3.08 -11.74 -17.83
C ALA A 309 3.28 -10.30 -18.37
N THR A 310 3.65 -9.34 -17.52
CA THR A 310 3.68 -7.92 -17.90
C THR A 310 5.08 -7.32 -17.98
N GLY A 311 6.12 -8.04 -17.55
CA GLY A 311 7.49 -7.51 -17.45
C GLY A 311 8.08 -7.04 -18.77
N ASP A 312 7.73 -7.69 -19.89
CA ASP A 312 8.15 -7.28 -21.24
C ASP A 312 7.67 -5.87 -21.60
N LEU A 313 6.51 -5.45 -21.09
CA LEU A 313 5.96 -4.11 -21.33
C LEU A 313 6.82 -3.01 -20.68
N ASP A 314 7.51 -3.32 -19.57
CA ASP A 314 8.43 -2.36 -18.94
C ASP A 314 9.69 -2.12 -19.79
N LEU A 315 10.01 -3.06 -20.69
CA LEU A 315 11.11 -2.97 -21.65
C LEU A 315 10.67 -2.48 -23.04
N GLY A 316 9.39 -2.15 -23.21
CA GLY A 316 8.81 -1.80 -24.52
C GLY A 316 8.75 -2.98 -25.49
N ILE A 317 8.81 -4.21 -24.97
CA ILE A 317 8.68 -5.45 -25.75
C ILE A 317 7.20 -5.86 -25.77
N ALA A 318 6.78 -6.47 -26.89
CA ALA A 318 5.42 -6.99 -27.00
C ALA A 318 5.18 -8.11 -25.97
N MET A 319 4.11 -7.99 -25.20
CA MET A 319 3.67 -9.01 -24.26
C MET A 319 3.28 -10.30 -25.00
N ASN A 320 3.81 -11.43 -24.55
CA ASN A 320 3.52 -12.75 -25.10
C ASN A 320 3.23 -13.75 -23.98
N ASP A 321 2.10 -13.56 -23.31
CA ASP A 321 1.61 -14.42 -22.23
C ASP A 321 0.13 -14.75 -22.44
N GLU A 322 -0.30 -15.93 -22.02
CA GLU A 322 -1.68 -16.39 -22.14
C GLU A 322 -2.69 -15.57 -21.32
N LEU A 323 -2.25 -14.95 -20.22
CA LEU A 323 -3.06 -13.98 -19.46
C LEU A 323 -3.16 -12.64 -20.19
N GLY A 324 -2.31 -12.42 -21.19
CA GLY A 324 -2.22 -11.22 -22.00
C GLY A 324 -3.10 -11.23 -23.25
N VAL A 325 -4.23 -11.93 -23.24
CA VAL A 325 -5.17 -12.00 -24.37
C VAL A 325 -6.55 -11.54 -23.90
N ILE A 326 -7.30 -10.82 -24.73
CA ILE A 326 -8.70 -10.49 -24.38
C ILE A 326 -9.51 -11.79 -24.33
N GLU A 327 -9.93 -12.19 -23.14
CA GLU A 327 -10.78 -13.38 -22.94
C GLU A 327 -12.26 -12.98 -23.06
N TRP A 328 -12.95 -13.64 -23.98
CA TRP A 328 -14.39 -13.52 -24.21
C TRP A 328 -15.11 -14.69 -23.55
N THR A 329 -16.06 -14.40 -22.67
CA THR A 329 -17.07 -15.36 -22.23
C THR A 329 -18.34 -15.22 -23.09
N VAL A 330 -19.19 -16.24 -23.11
CA VAL A 330 -20.48 -16.19 -23.85
C VAL A 330 -21.37 -15.03 -23.33
N GLU A 331 -21.27 -14.72 -22.04
CA GLU A 331 -21.96 -13.61 -21.38
C GLU A 331 -21.40 -12.24 -21.81
N ASP A 332 -20.11 -12.15 -22.15
CA ASP A 332 -19.46 -10.92 -22.64
C ASP A 332 -19.93 -10.56 -24.07
N GLU A 333 -20.30 -11.55 -24.90
CA GLU A 333 -20.82 -11.32 -26.25
C GLU A 333 -22.21 -10.65 -26.20
N GLU A 334 -23.11 -11.13 -25.33
CA GLU A 334 -24.46 -10.58 -25.17
C GLU A 334 -24.45 -9.13 -24.63
N GLN A 335 -23.60 -8.83 -23.64
CA GLN A 335 -23.47 -7.47 -23.08
C GLN A 335 -22.80 -6.48 -24.04
N ASN A 336 -21.82 -6.93 -24.83
CA ASN A 336 -21.14 -6.08 -25.81
C ASN A 336 -22.10 -5.67 -26.95
N GLU A 337 -23.01 -6.54 -27.38
CA GLU A 337 -24.06 -6.18 -28.34
C GLU A 337 -24.98 -5.07 -27.82
N GLU A 338 -25.31 -5.10 -26.52
CA GLU A 338 -26.12 -4.09 -25.86
C GLU A 338 -25.40 -2.73 -25.78
N ILE A 339 -24.14 -2.69 -25.34
CA ILE A 339 -23.31 -1.47 -25.23
C ILE A 339 -23.07 -0.84 -26.62
N MET A 340 -22.77 -1.66 -27.63
CA MET A 340 -22.55 -1.21 -29.01
C MET A 340 -23.84 -0.69 -29.67
N SER A 341 -25.02 -1.06 -29.16
CA SER A 341 -26.29 -0.52 -29.62
C SER A 341 -26.53 0.93 -29.15
N TYR A 342 -26.08 1.28 -27.94
CA TYR A 342 -26.16 2.64 -27.39
C TYR A 342 -25.17 3.61 -28.06
N GLY A 343 -24.00 3.12 -28.49
CA GLY A 343 -23.01 3.92 -29.22
C GLY A 343 -23.40 4.28 -30.66
N LYS A 344 -24.48 3.70 -31.21
CA LYS A 344 -25.02 4.04 -32.54
C LYS A 344 -26.15 5.08 -32.51
N LEU A 345 -26.52 5.57 -31.33
CA LEU A 345 -27.59 6.56 -31.14
C LEU A 345 -27.08 8.02 -30.97
N SER A 346 -25.81 8.30 -31.30
CA SER A 346 -25.28 9.68 -31.32
C SER A 346 -25.14 10.24 -32.74
#